data_AF-A0A2E7S2E6-F1
#
_entry.id   AF-A0A2E7S2E6-F1
#
_cell.length_a   1.000
_cell.length_b   1.000
_cell.length_c   1.000
_cell.angle_alpha   90.00
_cell.angle_beta   90.00
_cell.angle_gamma   90.00
#
_symmetry.space_group_name_H-M   'P 1'
#
loop_
_entity.id
_entity.type
_entity.pdbx_description
1 polymer ?
#
loop_
_entity_poly.entity_id
_entity_poly.type
_entity_poly.pdbx_seq_one_letter_code
_entity_poly.pdbx_strand_id
1 'polypeptide(L)'
;MQTELDSENPGLNINILGVNEVGHESGNSQIIDDRDLPWLQDIDDNGDGASDTWDSWDVTFRDVVITDAQNEKVAVYNLTNNDLAIPANFAELKQLLIDSASTTSEPELKLALISNQTLQSGSPLHVPLNGLDPSGGQLTFSVDSSDPLVSAEVLSGNRSLRMQVDDFGVMTFELFESRAPRVTSRIIELVESGVYTDTIFHRVIDDFVLQGGDPTGTGFGDPTLADFDDQFHVDLQHNSTGL
;
A
#
# COMPACT_ATOMS: atom_id res chain seq x y z
N MET A 1 9.22 30.10 -6.58
CA MET A 1 9.27 28.68 -7.01
C MET A 1 8.03 27.91 -6.61
N GLN A 2 7.69 27.71 -5.33
CA GLN A 2 6.49 26.93 -4.94
C GLN A 2 5.19 27.44 -5.60
N THR A 3 4.95 28.75 -5.64
CA THR A 3 3.78 29.32 -6.33
C THR A 3 3.74 28.97 -7.83
N GLU A 4 4.90 28.92 -8.49
CA GLU A 4 4.97 28.50 -9.90
C GLU A 4 4.65 27.01 -10.01
N LEU A 5 5.22 26.16 -9.15
CA LEU A 5 4.94 24.72 -9.13
C LEU A 5 3.44 24.43 -8.92
N ASP A 6 2.81 25.10 -7.96
CA ASP A 6 1.37 24.96 -7.68
C ASP A 6 0.51 25.41 -8.86
N SER A 7 0.90 26.50 -9.53
CA SER A 7 0.14 27.08 -10.64
C SER A 7 0.32 26.33 -11.96
N GLU A 8 1.53 25.84 -12.24
CA GLU A 8 1.90 25.19 -13.50
C GLU A 8 1.66 23.66 -13.44
N ASN A 9 1.77 23.05 -12.25
CA ASN A 9 1.69 21.60 -12.05
C ASN A 9 0.81 21.21 -10.84
N PRO A 10 -0.48 21.63 -10.80
CA PRO A 10 -1.35 21.42 -9.63
C PRO A 10 -1.61 19.95 -9.28
N GLY A 11 -1.31 19.02 -10.19
CA GLY A 11 -1.48 17.57 -9.96
C GLY A 11 -0.28 16.86 -9.34
N LEU A 12 0.89 17.51 -9.23
CA LEU A 12 2.13 16.87 -8.78
C LEU A 12 2.37 16.97 -7.27
N ASN A 13 1.55 17.72 -6.52
CA ASN A 13 1.64 17.87 -5.05
C ASN A 13 3.07 18.09 -4.52
N ILE A 14 3.89 18.86 -5.24
CA ILE A 14 5.28 19.13 -4.86
C ILE A 14 5.29 20.06 -3.66
N ASN A 15 5.89 19.65 -2.55
CA ASN A 15 6.01 20.47 -1.35
C ASN A 15 7.48 20.79 -1.08
N ILE A 16 7.85 22.06 -1.21
CA ILE A 16 9.16 22.55 -0.76
C ILE A 16 9.05 22.82 0.74
N LEU A 17 9.66 21.95 1.55
CA LEU A 17 9.74 22.10 3.00
C LEU A 17 11.05 22.80 3.35
N GLY A 18 10.98 23.97 4.02
CA GLY A 18 12.18 24.67 4.47
C GLY A 18 12.68 24.15 5.82
N VAL A 19 13.96 24.45 6.10
CA VAL A 19 14.57 24.29 7.43
C VAL A 19 15.00 25.68 7.88
N ASN A 20 14.47 26.13 9.02
CA ASN A 20 15.04 27.20 9.83
C ASN A 20 15.65 26.61 11.10
N GLU A 21 16.51 27.36 11.78
CA GLU A 21 16.83 27.07 13.17
C GLU A 21 15.60 27.40 14.04
N VAL A 22 15.29 26.52 15.00
CA VAL A 22 14.21 26.72 15.99
C VAL A 22 14.40 28.08 16.69
N GLY A 23 13.40 28.97 16.60
CA GLY A 23 13.40 30.27 17.30
C GLY A 23 13.73 31.51 16.47
N HIS A 24 13.89 31.39 15.14
CA HIS A 24 14.20 32.49 14.22
C HIS A 24 13.07 32.81 13.22
N GLU A 25 11.80 32.75 13.64
CA GLU A 25 10.61 32.92 12.80
C GLU A 25 10.17 34.38 12.56
N SER A 26 10.87 35.39 13.10
CA SER A 26 10.39 36.77 13.10
C SER A 26 10.84 37.56 11.86
N GLY A 27 9.90 38.06 11.04
CA GLY A 27 10.22 39.01 9.97
C GLY A 27 9.13 39.34 8.95
N ASN A 28 8.08 38.53 8.81
CA ASN A 28 7.03 38.83 7.83
C ASN A 28 5.66 38.27 8.26
N SER A 29 4.81 39.15 8.80
CA SER A 29 3.45 38.81 9.24
C SER A 29 2.49 38.44 8.11
N GLN A 30 2.91 38.51 6.84
CA GLN A 30 2.11 38.07 5.68
C GLN A 30 2.42 36.63 5.23
N ILE A 31 3.38 35.94 5.86
CA ILE A 31 3.86 34.60 5.42
C ILE A 31 3.19 33.44 6.19
N ILE A 32 2.47 33.74 7.29
CA ILE A 32 1.82 32.76 8.17
C ILE A 32 0.30 32.63 7.96
N ASP A 33 -0.29 33.39 7.03
CA ASP A 33 -1.71 33.18 6.71
C ASP A 33 -1.85 31.87 5.91
N ASP A 34 -2.26 30.84 6.65
CA ASP A 34 -2.81 29.55 6.24
C ASP A 34 -1.90 28.32 6.02
N ARG A 35 -0.58 28.32 6.26
CA ARG A 35 0.21 27.06 6.30
C ARG A 35 1.39 27.07 7.29
N ASP A 36 1.46 26.04 8.13
CA ASP A 36 2.62 25.72 8.98
C ASP A 36 3.78 25.21 8.12
N LEU A 37 4.84 26.02 7.96
CA LEU A 37 6.29 25.70 8.02
C LEU A 37 7.14 26.73 7.22
N PRO A 38 8.32 27.16 7.73
CA PRO A 38 9.04 28.34 7.26
C PRO A 38 9.94 28.07 6.04
N TRP A 39 9.98 29.01 5.10
CA TRP A 39 10.70 28.90 3.82
C TRP A 39 12.12 29.47 3.90
N LEU A 40 12.99 28.97 3.01
CA LEU A 40 14.27 29.60 2.66
C LEU A 40 14.05 31.07 2.29
N GLN A 41 14.56 32.00 3.10
CA GLN A 41 14.62 33.41 2.75
C GLN A 41 16.09 33.85 2.73
N ASP A 42 16.52 34.24 1.54
CA ASP A 42 17.66 35.10 1.33
C ASP A 42 17.27 36.51 1.82
N ILE A 43 17.97 37.02 2.84
CA ILE A 43 17.84 38.40 3.30
C ILE A 43 19.19 39.07 3.05
N ASP A 44 19.17 40.08 2.18
CA ASP A 44 20.28 41.01 1.94
C ASP A 44 19.95 42.32 2.67
N ASP A 45 20.17 42.32 4.00
CA ASP A 45 19.90 43.45 4.88
C ASP A 45 20.83 44.63 4.57
N ASN A 46 22.00 44.34 4.00
CA ASN A 46 23.04 45.32 3.75
C ASN A 46 23.03 45.89 2.31
N GLY A 47 22.30 45.24 1.39
CA GLY A 47 22.10 45.65 0.00
C GLY A 47 23.28 45.35 -0.95
N ASP A 48 24.17 44.43 -0.61
CA ASP A 48 25.38 44.08 -1.39
C ASP A 48 25.15 42.96 -2.41
N GLY A 49 23.94 42.41 -2.46
CA GLY A 49 23.57 41.29 -3.32
C GLY A 49 24.03 39.93 -2.78
N ALA A 50 24.52 39.85 -1.54
CA ALA A 50 24.82 38.63 -0.82
C ALA A 50 23.84 38.43 0.34
N SER A 51 23.67 37.17 0.74
CA SER A 51 22.67 36.80 1.73
C SER A 51 23.23 36.84 3.15
N ASP A 52 22.80 37.82 3.94
CA ASP A 52 23.21 38.05 5.33
C ASP A 52 22.68 36.97 6.29
N THR A 53 21.56 36.32 5.97
CA THR A 53 20.91 35.33 6.86
C THR A 53 21.82 34.13 7.14
N TRP A 54 22.58 33.68 6.14
CA TRP A 54 23.27 32.39 6.21
C TRP A 54 24.63 32.47 6.87
N ASP A 55 25.31 33.61 6.75
CA ASP A 55 26.57 33.85 7.44
C ASP A 55 26.38 33.89 8.95
N SER A 56 25.17 34.25 9.41
CA SER A 56 24.80 34.26 10.83
C SER A 56 24.50 32.87 11.42
N TRP A 57 24.20 31.88 10.58
CA TRP A 57 23.71 30.56 11.01
C TRP A 57 24.80 29.46 11.00
N ASP A 58 26.04 29.78 10.59
CA ASP A 58 27.18 28.83 10.49
C ASP A 58 26.82 27.49 9.77
N VAL A 59 25.88 27.57 8.81
CA VAL A 59 25.34 26.38 8.14
C VAL A 59 26.32 25.91 7.07
N THR A 60 26.87 24.71 7.24
CA THR A 60 27.83 24.15 6.29
C THR A 60 27.17 23.63 5.00
N PHE A 61 25.84 23.47 4.96
CA PHE A 61 25.14 22.80 3.86
C PHE A 61 23.96 23.63 3.34
N ARG A 62 24.11 24.19 2.12
CA ARG A 62 23.03 24.82 1.34
C ARG A 62 22.44 23.84 0.31
N ASP A 63 22.18 22.62 0.74
CA ASP A 63 21.77 21.52 -0.12
C ASP A 63 20.24 21.38 -0.11
N VAL A 64 19.62 21.43 -1.29
CA VAL A 64 18.22 21.02 -1.47
C VAL A 64 18.21 19.52 -1.70
N VAL A 65 17.69 18.77 -0.73
CA VAL A 65 17.48 17.33 -0.88
C VAL A 65 16.14 17.11 -1.56
N ILE A 66 16.15 16.41 -2.69
CA ILE A 66 14.96 16.13 -3.50
C ILE A 66 14.60 14.67 -3.32
N THR A 67 13.35 14.41 -2.96
CA THR A 67 12.80 13.06 -2.78
C THR A 67 11.68 12.79 -3.77
N ASP A 68 11.43 11.51 -4.04
CA ASP A 68 10.27 11.06 -4.82
C ASP A 68 9.00 10.96 -3.94
N ALA A 69 7.91 10.45 -4.53
CA ALA A 69 6.64 10.23 -3.86
C ALA A 69 6.71 9.20 -2.71
N GLN A 70 7.78 8.41 -2.62
CA GLN A 70 8.03 7.43 -1.57
C GLN A 70 8.96 7.97 -0.47
N ASN A 71 9.33 9.25 -0.54
CA ASN A 71 10.32 9.90 0.33
C ASN A 71 11.75 9.34 0.18
N GLU A 72 12.06 8.65 -0.92
CA GLU A 72 13.41 8.20 -1.21
C GLU A 72 14.20 9.33 -1.88
N LYS A 73 15.46 9.50 -1.50
CA LYS A 73 16.31 10.59 -2.01
C LYS A 73 16.68 10.35 -3.49
N VAL A 74 16.22 11.23 -4.36
CA VAL A 74 16.50 11.21 -5.80
C VAL A 74 17.75 12.03 -6.14
N ALA A 75 17.88 13.23 -5.54
CA ALA A 75 18.97 14.14 -5.86
C ALA A 75 19.31 15.08 -4.70
N VAL A 76 20.46 15.75 -4.82
CA VAL A 76 20.88 16.85 -3.96
C VAL A 76 21.33 18.01 -4.85
N TYR A 77 20.73 19.19 -4.67
CA TYR A 77 21.04 20.38 -5.45
C TYR A 77 21.68 21.44 -4.55
N ASN A 78 22.97 21.73 -4.78
CA ASN A 78 23.75 22.62 -3.93
C ASN A 78 23.58 24.08 -4.37
N LEU A 79 23.01 24.92 -3.50
CA LEU A 79 22.75 26.33 -3.78
C LEU A 79 23.97 27.24 -3.61
N THR A 80 25.08 26.74 -3.03
CA THR A 80 26.34 27.50 -2.95
C THR A 80 26.97 27.64 -4.33
N ASN A 81 26.90 26.56 -5.12
CA ASN A 81 27.43 26.53 -6.47
C ASN A 81 26.40 26.94 -7.53
N ASN A 82 25.11 26.97 -7.17
CA ASN A 82 23.99 27.21 -8.10
C ASN A 82 23.05 28.28 -7.53
N ASP A 83 23.44 29.54 -7.68
CA ASP A 83 22.64 30.70 -7.28
C ASP A 83 21.30 30.74 -8.05
N LEU A 84 20.18 30.79 -7.33
CA LEU A 84 18.83 30.81 -7.90
C LEU A 84 18.42 32.18 -8.45
N ALA A 85 19.18 33.24 -8.20
CA ALA A 85 19.02 34.51 -8.90
C ALA A 85 19.39 34.38 -10.40
N ILE A 86 20.19 33.36 -10.75
CA ILE A 86 20.48 33.00 -12.14
C ILE A 86 19.29 32.21 -12.70
N PRO A 87 18.59 32.71 -13.74
CA PRO A 87 17.37 32.06 -14.25
C PRO A 87 17.56 30.63 -14.72
N ALA A 88 18.77 30.27 -15.19
CA ALA A 88 19.09 28.91 -15.62
C ALA A 88 19.08 27.91 -14.46
N ASN A 89 19.69 28.27 -13.33
CA ASN A 89 19.75 27.42 -12.12
C ASN A 89 18.37 27.28 -11.49
N PHE A 90 17.59 28.37 -11.48
CA PHE A 90 16.20 28.33 -11.02
C PHE A 90 15.35 27.37 -11.86
N ALA A 91 15.46 27.45 -13.19
CA ALA A 91 14.74 26.57 -14.10
C ALA A 91 15.18 25.10 -13.95
N GLU A 92 16.48 24.86 -13.76
CA GLU A 92 17.04 23.53 -13.54
C GLU A 92 16.49 22.88 -12.26
N LEU A 93 16.55 23.57 -11.13
CA LEU A 93 15.99 23.07 -9.87
C LEU A 93 14.47 22.83 -9.99
N LYS A 94 13.73 23.77 -10.61
CA LYS A 94 12.29 23.62 -10.84
C LYS A 94 11.98 22.37 -11.66
N GLN A 95 12.73 22.15 -12.75
CA GLN A 95 12.54 20.96 -13.59
C GLN A 95 12.88 19.68 -12.83
N LEU A 96 13.93 19.67 -12.01
CA LEU A 96 14.32 18.51 -11.21
C LEU A 96 13.24 18.11 -10.19
N LEU A 97 12.56 19.09 -9.58
CA LEU A 97 11.41 18.86 -8.71
C LEU A 97 10.21 18.30 -9.48
N ILE A 98 9.92 18.85 -10.66
CA ILE A 98 8.84 18.36 -11.54
C ILE A 98 9.12 16.93 -11.99
N ASP A 99 10.33 16.65 -12.44
CA ASP A 99 10.74 15.33 -12.92
C ASP A 99 10.62 14.30 -11.79
N SER A 100 11.10 14.63 -10.58
CA SER A 100 11.03 13.73 -9.41
C SER A 100 9.59 13.46 -8.95
N ALA A 101 8.68 14.42 -9.14
CA ALA A 101 7.27 14.24 -8.81
C ALA A 101 6.46 13.61 -9.95
N SER A 102 6.90 13.77 -11.20
CA SER A 102 6.29 13.19 -12.39
C SER A 102 6.80 11.79 -12.69
N THR A 103 7.91 11.37 -12.06
CA THR A 103 8.26 9.96 -11.95
C THR A 103 7.23 9.30 -11.04
N THR A 104 6.05 9.04 -11.61
CA THR A 104 5.26 7.89 -11.21
C THR A 104 6.20 6.72 -11.41
N SER A 105 6.85 6.26 -10.35
CA SER A 105 7.09 4.84 -10.26
C SER A 105 5.69 4.26 -10.35
N GLU A 106 5.25 3.85 -11.56
CA GLU A 106 4.14 2.92 -11.68
C GLU A 106 4.41 1.89 -10.59
N PRO A 107 3.53 1.79 -9.58
CA PRO A 107 3.83 0.97 -8.42
C PRO A 107 4.21 -0.39 -8.98
N GLU A 108 5.47 -0.78 -8.78
CA GLU A 108 5.99 -1.97 -9.40
C GLU A 108 5.12 -3.12 -8.87
N LEU A 109 4.29 -3.68 -9.74
CA LEU A 109 3.36 -4.75 -9.40
C LEU A 109 4.19 -5.99 -9.10
N LYS A 110 4.65 -6.09 -7.85
CA LYS A 110 5.44 -7.20 -7.34
C LYS A 110 4.49 -8.26 -6.82
N LEU A 111 4.27 -9.28 -7.64
CA LEU A 111 3.77 -10.55 -7.12
C LEU A 111 4.90 -11.24 -6.37
N ALA A 112 4.60 -11.72 -5.16
CA ALA A 112 5.55 -12.51 -4.40
C ALA A 112 5.91 -13.77 -5.20
N LEU A 113 7.20 -14.12 -5.25
CA LEU A 113 7.65 -15.35 -5.88
C LEU A 113 7.11 -16.55 -5.09
N ILE A 114 6.48 -17.47 -5.81
CA ILE A 114 6.05 -18.74 -5.26
C ILE A 114 7.23 -19.70 -5.33
N SER A 115 7.55 -20.36 -4.22
CA SER A 115 8.61 -21.38 -4.19
C SER A 115 8.26 -22.55 -5.12
N ASN A 116 9.27 -23.32 -5.55
CA ASN A 116 9.05 -24.52 -6.37
C ASN A 116 8.01 -25.45 -5.71
N GLN A 117 6.96 -25.80 -6.47
CA GLN A 117 5.88 -26.67 -6.01
C GLN A 117 5.99 -28.06 -6.64
N THR A 118 5.54 -29.08 -5.92
CA THR A 118 5.38 -30.44 -6.47
C THR A 118 3.92 -30.68 -6.82
N LEU A 119 3.62 -30.81 -8.11
CA LEU A 119 2.27 -31.09 -8.59
C LEU A 119 2.05 -32.59 -8.70
N GLN A 120 1.00 -33.11 -8.04
CA GLN A 120 0.56 -34.48 -8.21
C GLN A 120 -0.44 -34.56 -9.37
N SER A 121 -0.35 -35.61 -10.19
CA SER A 121 -1.27 -35.78 -11.32
C SER A 121 -2.72 -35.84 -10.82
N GLY A 122 -3.59 -34.98 -11.37
CA GLY A 122 -5.00 -34.87 -10.97
C GLY A 122 -5.24 -34.14 -9.65
N SER A 123 -4.21 -33.57 -9.02
CA SER A 123 -4.32 -32.78 -7.81
C SER A 123 -4.06 -31.30 -8.13
N PRO A 124 -5.03 -30.40 -7.93
CA PRO A 124 -4.90 -28.99 -8.28
C PRO A 124 -3.99 -28.25 -7.30
N LEU A 125 -3.26 -27.24 -7.76
CA LEU A 125 -2.61 -26.29 -6.87
C LEU A 125 -3.43 -24.99 -6.84
N HIS A 126 -3.98 -24.65 -5.68
CA HIS A 126 -4.63 -23.37 -5.47
C HIS A 126 -3.60 -22.34 -5.03
N VAL A 127 -3.46 -21.28 -5.83
CA VAL A 127 -2.57 -20.16 -5.53
C VAL A 127 -3.42 -18.97 -5.11
N PRO A 128 -3.46 -18.63 -3.81
CA PRO A 128 -4.20 -17.46 -3.36
C PRO A 128 -3.52 -16.18 -3.88
N LEU A 129 -4.30 -15.33 -4.53
CA LEU A 129 -3.86 -14.02 -4.98
C LEU A 129 -4.59 -12.96 -4.17
N ASN A 130 -3.83 -12.10 -3.50
CA ASN A 130 -4.35 -10.93 -2.81
C ASN A 130 -3.58 -9.70 -3.29
N GLY A 131 -4.28 -8.63 -3.58
CA GLY A 131 -3.70 -7.38 -4.04
C GLY A 131 -4.52 -6.20 -3.55
N LEU A 132 -3.84 -5.09 -3.33
CA LEU A 132 -4.45 -3.82 -2.97
C LEU A 132 -3.88 -2.75 -3.89
N ASP A 133 -4.77 -2.00 -4.54
CA ASP A 133 -4.43 -0.72 -5.13
C ASP A 133 -4.86 0.39 -4.15
N PRO A 134 -3.91 1.12 -3.53
CA PRO A 134 -4.23 2.22 -2.61
C PRO A 134 -5.07 3.34 -3.25
N SER A 135 -5.01 3.48 -4.57
CA SER A 135 -5.78 4.46 -5.34
C SER A 135 -7.17 3.97 -5.73
N GLY A 136 -7.51 2.72 -5.39
CA GLY A 136 -8.81 2.12 -5.68
C GLY A 136 -9.01 1.67 -7.12
N GLY A 137 -7.93 1.52 -7.90
CA GLY A 137 -7.98 0.96 -9.25
C GLY A 137 -8.41 -0.51 -9.27
N GLN A 138 -8.89 -0.95 -10.44
CA GLN A 138 -9.29 -2.34 -10.65
C GLN A 138 -8.06 -3.23 -10.83
N LEU A 139 -7.93 -4.26 -9.99
CA LEU A 139 -6.90 -5.29 -10.15
C LEU A 139 -7.39 -6.37 -11.12
N THR A 140 -6.53 -6.76 -12.05
CA THR A 140 -6.76 -7.88 -12.98
C THR A 140 -5.62 -8.88 -12.84
N PHE A 141 -5.96 -10.15 -12.71
CA PHE A 141 -4.99 -11.25 -12.64
C PHE A 141 -5.05 -12.06 -13.93
N SER A 142 -3.90 -12.50 -14.41
CA SER A 142 -3.75 -13.48 -15.49
C SER A 142 -2.80 -14.58 -15.06
N VAL A 143 -2.95 -15.75 -15.66
CA VAL A 143 -2.07 -16.89 -15.40
C VAL A 143 -1.74 -17.57 -16.73
N ASP A 144 -0.50 -18.01 -16.86
CA ASP A 144 0.01 -18.76 -18.00
C ASP A 144 0.92 -19.87 -17.50
N SER A 145 0.97 -20.98 -18.23
CA SER A 145 1.88 -22.08 -17.96
C SER A 145 2.65 -22.42 -19.22
N SER A 146 3.98 -22.40 -19.12
CA SER A 146 4.85 -22.91 -20.18
C SER A 146 4.87 -24.44 -20.28
N ASP A 147 4.34 -25.15 -19.26
CA ASP A 147 4.22 -26.60 -19.26
C ASP A 147 2.88 -27.02 -19.88
N PRO A 148 2.86 -27.73 -21.02
CA PRO A 148 1.63 -28.16 -21.68
C PRO A 148 0.82 -29.20 -20.88
N LEU A 149 1.38 -29.78 -19.82
CA LEU A 149 0.68 -30.71 -18.92
C LEU A 149 -0.06 -29.99 -17.80
N VAL A 150 0.15 -28.68 -17.63
CA VAL A 150 -0.46 -27.87 -16.58
C VAL A 150 -1.46 -26.91 -17.20
N SER A 151 -2.73 -27.10 -16.87
CA SER A 151 -3.77 -26.11 -17.15
C SER A 151 -3.82 -25.11 -16.00
N ALA A 152 -3.73 -23.83 -16.31
CA ALA A 152 -3.86 -22.76 -15.34
C ALA A 152 -5.07 -21.90 -15.67
N GLU A 153 -5.85 -21.55 -14.65
CA GLU A 153 -7.01 -20.67 -14.79
C GLU A 153 -7.08 -19.69 -13.61
N VAL A 154 -7.55 -18.47 -13.89
CA VAL A 154 -7.93 -17.52 -12.84
C VAL A 154 -9.41 -17.72 -12.56
N LEU A 155 -9.75 -18.09 -11.32
CA LEU A 155 -11.14 -18.17 -10.90
C LEU A 155 -11.73 -16.77 -10.77
N SER A 156 -12.98 -16.62 -11.20
CA SER A 156 -13.67 -15.34 -11.18
C SER A 156 -15.13 -15.53 -10.75
N GLY A 157 -15.75 -14.45 -10.26
CA GLY A 157 -17.13 -14.46 -9.79
C GLY A 157 -17.33 -15.01 -8.37
N ASN A 158 -16.27 -15.49 -7.72
CA ASN A 158 -16.29 -15.91 -6.33
C ASN A 158 -16.19 -14.69 -5.41
N ARG A 159 -16.99 -14.69 -4.33
CA ARG A 159 -16.80 -13.75 -3.22
C ARG A 159 -15.66 -14.22 -2.32
N SER A 160 -15.13 -13.28 -1.55
CA SER A 160 -14.16 -13.57 -0.48
C SER A 160 -14.76 -13.33 0.89
N LEU A 161 -14.48 -14.22 1.84
CA LEU A 161 -14.71 -14.04 3.26
C LEU A 161 -13.52 -13.29 3.86
N ARG A 162 -13.79 -12.18 4.55
CA ARG A 162 -12.80 -11.46 5.34
C ARG A 162 -13.11 -11.63 6.82
N MET A 163 -12.19 -12.20 7.57
CA MET A 163 -12.30 -12.47 8.99
C MET A 163 -11.30 -11.62 9.75
N GLN A 164 -11.79 -10.75 10.63
CA GLN A 164 -10.94 -10.08 11.62
C GLN A 164 -10.75 -11.03 12.80
N VAL A 165 -9.50 -11.30 13.14
CA VAL A 165 -9.13 -12.09 14.31
C VAL A 165 -8.43 -11.14 15.28
N ASP A 166 -8.95 -11.06 16.50
CA ASP A 166 -8.36 -10.26 17.56
C ASP A 166 -6.91 -10.67 17.78
N ASP A 167 -6.01 -9.68 17.89
CA ASP A 167 -4.56 -9.83 18.02
C ASP A 167 -3.80 -10.49 16.86
N PHE A 168 -4.49 -11.09 15.87
CA PHE A 168 -3.86 -11.78 14.73
C PHE A 168 -4.10 -11.12 13.37
N GLY A 169 -5.00 -10.13 13.31
CA GLY A 169 -5.24 -9.33 12.10
C GLY A 169 -6.32 -9.93 11.19
N VAL A 170 -6.20 -9.70 9.89
CA VAL A 170 -7.23 -10.08 8.91
C VAL A 170 -6.80 -11.33 8.16
N MET A 171 -7.68 -12.33 8.14
CA MET A 171 -7.60 -13.48 7.23
C MET A 171 -8.63 -13.32 6.10
N THR A 172 -8.21 -13.60 4.87
CA THR A 172 -9.07 -13.54 3.69
C THR A 172 -9.11 -14.90 3.01
N PHE A 173 -10.32 -15.39 2.73
CA PHE A 173 -10.56 -16.69 2.11
C PHE A 173 -11.43 -16.51 0.86
N GLU A 174 -11.04 -17.10 -0.26
CA GLU A 174 -11.91 -17.18 -1.43
C GLU A 174 -12.97 -18.27 -1.22
N LEU A 175 -14.22 -17.98 -1.56
CA LEU A 175 -15.31 -18.95 -1.51
C LEU A 175 -15.51 -19.54 -2.91
N PHE A 176 -15.25 -20.84 -3.10
CA PHE A 176 -15.40 -21.52 -4.40
C PHE A 176 -16.87 -21.74 -4.80
N GLU A 177 -17.61 -20.66 -5.03
CA GLU A 177 -19.07 -20.66 -5.21
C GLU A 177 -19.54 -21.47 -6.41
N SER A 178 -18.74 -21.52 -7.48
CA SER A 178 -19.05 -22.34 -8.66
C SER A 178 -18.83 -23.83 -8.43
N ARG A 179 -17.94 -24.22 -7.50
CA ARG A 179 -17.54 -25.62 -7.25
C ARG A 179 -18.27 -26.22 -6.04
N ALA A 180 -18.56 -25.43 -5.02
CA ALA A 180 -19.25 -25.84 -3.80
C ALA A 180 -20.42 -24.91 -3.40
N PRO A 181 -21.39 -24.64 -4.32
CA PRO A 181 -22.41 -23.62 -4.13
C PRO A 181 -23.25 -23.77 -2.85
N ARG A 182 -23.54 -25.00 -2.40
CA ARG A 182 -24.38 -25.19 -1.20
C ARG A 182 -23.62 -24.75 0.06
N VAL A 183 -22.36 -25.20 0.17
CA VAL A 183 -21.48 -24.88 1.30
C VAL A 183 -21.21 -23.38 1.34
N THR A 184 -20.83 -22.79 0.20
CA THR A 184 -20.50 -21.37 0.14
C THR A 184 -21.71 -20.49 0.38
N SER A 185 -22.87 -20.80 -0.20
CA SER A 185 -24.12 -20.07 0.09
C SER A 185 -24.46 -20.11 1.57
N ARG A 186 -24.27 -21.26 2.23
CA ARG A 186 -24.51 -21.39 3.67
C ARG A 186 -23.53 -20.56 4.50
N ILE A 187 -22.25 -20.58 4.17
CA ILE A 187 -21.24 -19.74 4.84
C ILE A 187 -21.61 -18.27 4.72
N ILE A 188 -22.00 -17.83 3.52
CA ILE A 188 -22.37 -16.43 3.25
C ILE A 188 -23.58 -16.02 4.07
N GLU A 189 -24.64 -16.84 4.10
CA GLU A 189 -25.82 -16.60 4.92
C GLU A 189 -25.47 -16.46 6.42
N LEU A 190 -24.60 -17.33 6.94
CA LEU A 190 -24.18 -17.31 8.35
C LEU A 190 -23.30 -16.09 8.68
N VAL A 191 -22.45 -15.67 7.75
CA VAL A 191 -21.64 -14.45 7.88
C VAL A 191 -22.55 -13.22 7.87
N GLU A 192 -23.47 -13.11 6.91
CA GLU A 192 -24.38 -11.97 6.76
C GLU A 192 -25.38 -11.85 7.94
N SER A 193 -25.74 -12.98 8.56
CA SER A 193 -26.55 -13.01 9.78
C SER A 193 -25.76 -12.79 11.07
N GLY A 194 -24.44 -12.64 10.99
CA GLY A 194 -23.56 -12.32 12.12
C GLY A 194 -23.27 -13.49 13.05
N VAL A 195 -23.56 -14.73 12.65
CA VAL A 195 -23.39 -15.95 13.50
C VAL A 195 -21.95 -16.14 13.97
N TYR A 196 -20.97 -15.73 13.16
CA TYR A 196 -19.56 -15.88 13.49
C TYR A 196 -18.97 -14.71 14.30
N THR A 197 -19.75 -13.67 14.58
CA THR A 197 -19.30 -12.54 15.42
C THR A 197 -18.97 -13.04 16.82
N ASP A 198 -17.82 -12.62 17.35
CA ASP A 198 -17.31 -13.00 18.68
C ASP A 198 -17.14 -14.52 18.90
N THR A 199 -17.09 -15.31 17.82
CA THR A 199 -16.82 -16.75 17.90
C THR A 199 -15.32 -17.03 18.01
N ILE A 200 -14.96 -18.11 18.72
CA ILE A 200 -13.58 -18.50 18.95
C ILE A 200 -13.13 -19.66 18.06
N PHE A 201 -11.81 -19.78 17.88
CA PHE A 201 -11.18 -21.03 17.48
C PHE A 201 -11.05 -21.95 18.70
N HIS A 202 -12.02 -22.84 18.88
CA HIS A 202 -12.07 -23.73 20.04
C HIS A 202 -11.14 -24.95 19.91
N ARG A 203 -10.56 -25.20 18.72
CA ARG A 203 -9.64 -26.30 18.50
C ARG A 203 -8.48 -25.88 17.58
N VAL A 204 -7.26 -26.01 18.11
CA VAL A 204 -6.00 -25.68 17.44
C VAL A 204 -5.08 -26.89 17.55
N ILE A 205 -4.69 -27.47 16.41
CA ILE A 205 -3.70 -28.55 16.35
C ILE A 205 -2.61 -28.15 15.36
N ASP A 206 -1.39 -28.06 15.88
CA ASP A 206 -0.20 -27.71 15.12
C ASP A 206 0.01 -28.66 13.94
N ASP A 207 0.44 -28.11 12.80
CA ASP A 207 0.61 -28.82 11.53
C ASP A 207 -0.61 -29.63 11.05
N PHE A 208 -1.83 -29.26 11.49
CA PHE A 208 -3.05 -29.95 11.07
C PHE A 208 -4.23 -29.03 10.79
N VAL A 209 -4.83 -28.42 11.82
CA VAL A 209 -6.09 -27.69 11.64
C VAL A 209 -6.31 -26.63 12.69
N LEU A 210 -6.85 -25.49 12.24
CA LEU A 210 -7.48 -24.48 13.05
C LEU A 210 -9.00 -24.58 12.84
N GLN A 211 -9.76 -24.85 13.89
CA GLN A 211 -11.20 -25.10 13.80
C GLN A 211 -11.97 -24.12 14.70
N GLY A 212 -12.97 -23.48 14.10
CA GLY A 212 -13.87 -22.51 14.72
C GLY A 212 -15.31 -22.67 14.22
N GLY A 213 -16.07 -21.58 14.16
CA GLY A 213 -17.43 -21.58 13.60
C GLY A 213 -18.53 -22.09 14.53
N ASP A 214 -18.23 -22.32 15.81
CA ASP A 214 -19.21 -22.70 16.83
C ASP A 214 -19.51 -21.50 17.75
N PRO A 215 -20.71 -20.90 17.68
CA PRO A 215 -21.12 -19.80 18.55
C PRO A 215 -21.12 -20.12 20.05
N THR A 216 -21.21 -21.41 20.40
CA THR A 216 -21.18 -21.86 21.80
C THR A 216 -19.75 -22.06 22.33
N GLY A 217 -18.76 -22.14 21.43
CA GLY A 217 -17.37 -22.44 21.75
C GLY A 217 -17.13 -23.86 22.29
N THR A 218 -18.11 -24.75 22.25
CA THR A 218 -18.00 -26.10 22.84
C THR A 218 -17.35 -27.13 21.92
N GLY A 219 -17.38 -26.87 20.61
CA GLY A 219 -16.93 -27.77 19.55
C GLY A 219 -17.99 -28.76 19.07
N PHE A 220 -19.22 -28.68 19.59
CA PHE A 220 -20.35 -29.52 19.16
C PHE A 220 -21.26 -28.83 18.14
N GLY A 221 -20.98 -27.56 17.82
CA GLY A 221 -21.77 -26.76 16.87
C GLY A 221 -23.03 -26.18 17.50
N ASP A 222 -23.76 -25.39 16.71
CA ASP A 222 -25.04 -24.80 17.12
C ASP A 222 -26.19 -25.75 16.73
N PRO A 223 -26.90 -26.34 17.71
CA PRO A 223 -27.98 -27.28 17.44
C PRO A 223 -29.22 -26.64 16.79
N THR A 224 -29.27 -25.30 16.68
CA THR A 224 -30.35 -24.58 16.00
C THR A 224 -30.12 -24.44 14.50
N LEU A 225 -28.90 -24.68 14.02
CA LEU A 225 -28.58 -24.66 12.60
C LEU A 225 -28.86 -26.04 11.99
N ALA A 226 -29.49 -26.04 10.82
CA ALA A 226 -29.79 -27.28 10.11
C ALA A 226 -28.54 -27.85 9.43
N ASP A 227 -28.39 -29.17 9.51
CA ASP A 227 -27.41 -29.93 8.74
C ASP A 227 -27.74 -29.91 7.24
N PHE A 228 -26.72 -30.13 6.41
CA PHE A 228 -26.85 -30.25 4.97
C PHE A 228 -25.84 -31.27 4.42
N ASP A 229 -26.12 -31.82 3.24
CA ASP A 229 -25.27 -32.86 2.64
C ASP A 229 -23.90 -32.33 2.21
N ASP A 230 -22.88 -33.18 2.33
CA ASP A 230 -21.55 -32.96 1.80
C ASP A 230 -21.56 -32.60 0.31
N GLN A 231 -20.58 -31.79 -0.11
CA GLN A 231 -20.38 -31.42 -1.51
C GLN A 231 -18.91 -31.58 -1.89
N PHE A 232 -18.64 -32.51 -2.81
CA PHE A 232 -17.29 -32.82 -3.29
C PHE A 232 -17.09 -32.29 -4.70
N HIS A 233 -15.87 -31.84 -4.98
CA HIS A 233 -15.44 -31.45 -6.32
C HIS A 233 -14.03 -31.99 -6.55
N VAL A 234 -13.73 -32.49 -7.75
CA VAL A 234 -12.42 -33.08 -8.06
C VAL A 234 -11.27 -32.09 -7.87
N ASP A 235 -11.55 -30.81 -8.10
CA ASP A 235 -10.59 -29.72 -7.91
C ASP A 235 -10.53 -29.15 -6.48
N LEU A 236 -11.25 -29.73 -5.51
CA LEU A 236 -11.20 -29.30 -4.10
C LEU A 236 -10.64 -30.42 -3.24
N GLN A 237 -9.33 -30.39 -3.01
CA GLN A 237 -8.56 -31.42 -2.30
C GLN A 237 -7.72 -30.78 -1.20
N HIS A 238 -7.57 -31.46 -0.04
CA HIS A 238 -6.70 -31.01 1.05
C HIS A 238 -5.24 -31.40 0.79
N ASN A 239 -4.59 -30.70 -0.14
CA ASN A 239 -3.23 -31.00 -0.61
C ASN A 239 -2.22 -29.86 -0.36
N SER A 240 -2.66 -28.75 0.22
CA SER A 240 -1.85 -27.62 0.66
C SER A 240 -2.40 -27.03 1.96
N THR A 241 -1.60 -26.19 2.62
CA THR A 241 -2.03 -25.41 3.78
C THR A 241 -2.94 -24.24 3.37
N GLY A 242 -3.83 -23.80 4.26
CA GLY A 242 -4.73 -22.67 4.01
C GLY A 242 -6.02 -23.05 3.30
N LEU A 243 -6.41 -24.33 3.39
CA LEU A 243 -7.67 -24.89 2.92
C LEU A 243 -8.57 -25.26 4.10
#